data_AF-A0A5E6NM02-F1
#
_entry.id   AF-A0A5E6NM02-F1
#
_cell.length_a   1.000
_cell.length_b   1.000
_cell.length_c   1.000
_cell.angle_alpha   90.00
_cell.angle_beta   90.00
_cell.angle_gamma   90.00
#
_symmetry.space_group_name_H-M   'P 1'
#
loop_
_entity.id
_entity.type
_entity.pdbx_description
1 polymer ?
#
loop_
_entity_poly.entity_id
_entity_poly.type
_entity_poly.pdbx_seq_one_letter_code
_entity_poly.pdbx_strand_id
1 'polypeptide(L)'
;MKKISNIKGQWNIDFEHNGKVTTNTFDYLTICTGTNQKSKEIPLKNKQNFSGEIIRSSDLKDVSILKDKTVVFIGLGETASDLIYLSRHIVKNSYASIRRWPGYFIPRYHDNQPTDLDTSNIYHAISRDIDESKLSFLTKFKREIEYRNIISTDDKKIQSTIQEFNSSNRQLST
;
A
#
# COMPACT_ATOMS: atom_id res chain seq x y z
N MET A 1 -4.69 -19.98 19.08
CA MET A 1 -3.73 -19.77 20.19
C MET A 1 -4.32 -18.74 21.12
N LYS A 2 -4.52 -19.10 22.38
CA LYS A 2 -5.24 -18.26 23.35
C LYS A 2 -4.29 -17.55 24.33
N LYS A 3 -3.24 -18.25 24.73
CA LYS A 3 -2.26 -17.78 25.71
C LYS A 3 -0.88 -18.35 25.37
N ILE A 4 0.13 -17.53 25.60
CA ILE A 4 1.54 -17.89 25.51
C ILE A 4 2.15 -17.53 26.85
N SER A 5 2.92 -18.45 27.43
CA SER A 5 3.69 -18.19 28.66
C SER A 5 5.05 -18.86 28.58
N ASN A 6 6.07 -18.18 29.11
CA ASN A 6 7.39 -18.76 29.26
C ASN A 6 7.56 -19.26 30.70
N ILE A 7 7.88 -20.53 30.88
CA ILE A 7 8.09 -21.15 32.19
C ILE A 7 9.41 -21.91 32.15
N LYS A 8 10.35 -21.48 33.00
CA LYS A 8 11.67 -22.13 33.17
C LYS A 8 12.43 -22.35 31.85
N GLY A 9 12.31 -21.43 30.89
CA GLY A 9 12.99 -21.50 29.60
C GLY A 9 12.24 -22.26 28.50
N GLN A 10 11.08 -22.85 28.79
CA GLN A 10 10.21 -23.48 27.80
C GLN A 10 8.93 -22.65 27.60
N TRP A 11 8.32 -22.81 26.42
CA TRP A 11 7.11 -22.10 26.01
C TRP A 11 5.89 -23.00 26.16
N ASN A 12 4.97 -22.61 27.04
CA ASN A 12 3.65 -23.21 27.15
C ASN A 12 2.66 -22.45 26.28
N ILE A 13 2.05 -23.15 25.33
CA ILE A 13 1.13 -22.59 24.35
C ILE A 13 -0.24 -23.24 24.50
N ASP A 14 -1.26 -22.41 24.71
CA ASP A 14 -2.65 -22.86 24.75
C ASP A 14 -3.26 -22.84 23.35
N PHE A 15 -3.58 -24.03 22.85
CA PHE A 15 -4.34 -24.23 21.62
C PHE A 15 -5.80 -24.44 21.95
N GLU A 16 -6.68 -23.74 21.26
CA GLU A 16 -8.12 -23.92 21.38
C GLU A 16 -8.63 -24.54 20.08
N HIS A 17 -9.29 -25.69 20.18
CA HIS A 17 -9.93 -26.37 19.06
C HIS A 17 -11.31 -26.87 19.51
N ASN A 18 -12.37 -26.48 18.81
CA ASN A 18 -13.77 -26.80 19.13
C ASN A 18 -14.13 -26.51 20.60
N GLY A 19 -13.68 -25.36 21.14
CA GLY A 19 -13.95 -24.93 22.52
C GLY A 19 -13.16 -25.66 23.60
N LYS A 20 -12.37 -26.70 23.25
CA LYS A 20 -11.46 -27.37 24.17
C LYS A 20 -10.08 -26.74 24.10
N VAL A 21 -9.50 -26.43 25.26
CA VAL A 21 -8.14 -25.89 25.37
C VAL A 21 -7.17 -27.01 25.74
N THR A 22 -6.07 -27.10 25.00
CA THR A 22 -4.95 -28.00 25.28
C THR A 22 -3.67 -27.19 25.35
N THR A 23 -2.88 -27.43 26.39
CA THR A 23 -1.57 -26.79 26.58
C THR A 23 -0.47 -27.74 26.15
N ASN A 24 0.40 -27.26 25.26
CA ASN A 24 1.60 -27.99 24.84
C ASN A 24 2.84 -27.16 25.16
N THR A 25 3.94 -27.84 25.50
CA THR A 25 5.22 -27.24 25.86
C THR A 25 6.23 -27.43 24.73
N PHE A 26 6.99 -26.37 24.42
CA PHE A 26 8.00 -26.36 23.36
C PHE A 26 9.28 -25.66 23.83
N ASP A 27 10.44 -26.09 23.35
CA ASP A 27 11.72 -25.44 23.68
C ASP A 27 11.91 -24.11 22.92
N TYR A 28 11.31 -23.98 21.73
CA TYR A 28 11.42 -22.78 20.89
C TYR A 28 10.05 -22.33 20.39
N LEU A 29 9.88 -21.00 20.25
CA LEU A 29 8.67 -20.38 19.74
C LEU A 29 9.01 -19.36 18.64
N THR A 30 8.37 -19.49 17.48
CA THR A 30 8.41 -18.48 16.41
C THR A 30 6.99 -17.98 16.14
N ILE A 31 6.81 -16.66 16.12
CA ILE A 31 5.50 -16.03 15.88
C ILE A 31 5.44 -15.55 14.42
N CYS A 32 4.60 -16.19 13.62
CA CYS A 32 4.46 -15.91 12.18
C CYS A 32 3.04 -15.43 11.81
N THR A 33 2.35 -14.72 12.70
CA THR A 33 0.96 -14.29 12.46
C THR A 33 0.83 -13.13 11.46
N GLY A 34 1.93 -12.48 11.09
CA GLY A 34 1.91 -11.28 10.26
C GLY A 34 1.34 -10.06 11.01
N THR A 35 1.51 -8.88 10.42
CA THR A 35 1.20 -7.59 11.04
C THR A 35 -0.13 -6.98 10.60
N ASN A 36 -0.68 -7.44 9.47
CA ASN A 36 -1.82 -6.81 8.80
C ASN A 36 -3.18 -7.47 9.10
N GLN A 37 -3.25 -8.37 10.10
CA GLN A 37 -4.49 -9.09 10.42
C GLN A 37 -5.56 -8.20 11.05
N LYS A 38 -5.17 -7.25 11.90
CA LYS A 38 -6.11 -6.39 12.62
C LYS A 38 -6.22 -5.05 11.92
N SER A 39 -7.40 -4.77 11.37
CA SER A 39 -7.69 -3.44 10.82
C SER A 39 -7.57 -2.38 11.90
N LYS A 40 -6.85 -1.30 11.59
CA LYS A 40 -6.79 -0.11 12.45
C LYS A 40 -8.02 0.76 12.19
N GLU A 41 -8.72 1.15 13.24
CA GLU A 41 -9.82 2.10 13.11
C GLU A 41 -9.29 3.52 12.91
N ILE A 42 -9.84 4.21 11.90
CA ILE A 42 -9.54 5.62 11.65
C ILE A 42 -10.61 6.45 12.36
N PRO A 43 -10.24 7.32 13.32
CA PRO A 43 -11.20 8.16 14.01
C PRO A 43 -11.70 9.27 13.06
N LEU A 44 -12.86 9.03 12.44
CA LEU A 44 -13.57 10.03 11.65
C LEU A 44 -14.52 10.79 12.58
N LYS A 45 -14.32 12.12 12.71
CA LYS A 45 -15.22 12.97 13.48
C LYS A 45 -16.62 12.96 12.83
N ASN A 46 -17.66 12.90 13.65
CA ASN A 46 -19.06 12.92 13.20
C ASN A 46 -19.42 11.82 12.19
N LYS A 47 -18.74 10.67 12.24
CA LYS A 47 -19.01 9.50 11.37
C LYS A 47 -20.49 9.09 11.38
N GLN A 48 -21.13 9.21 12.54
CA GLN A 48 -22.54 8.89 12.77
C GLN A 48 -23.52 9.81 12.02
N ASN A 49 -23.09 11.01 11.61
CA ASN A 49 -23.92 11.94 10.84
C ASN A 49 -23.82 11.68 9.33
N PHE A 50 -22.92 10.80 8.90
CA PHE A 50 -22.78 10.45 7.50
C PHE A 50 -23.91 9.49 7.10
N SER A 51 -24.76 9.93 6.17
CA SER A 51 -25.88 9.14 5.65
C SER A 51 -25.47 8.06 4.65
N GLY A 52 -24.22 8.09 4.17
CA GLY A 52 -23.68 7.07 3.29
C GLY A 52 -23.09 5.87 4.04
N GLU A 53 -22.53 4.95 3.27
CA GLU A 53 -21.93 3.73 3.78
C GLU A 53 -20.43 3.92 4.03
N ILE A 54 -19.93 3.41 5.17
CA ILE A 54 -18.50 3.41 5.48
C ILE A 54 -18.01 1.98 5.61
N ILE A 55 -17.26 1.57 4.60
CA ILE A 55 -16.73 0.21 4.44
C ILE A 55 -15.24 0.23 4.76
N ARG A 56 -14.76 -0.73 5.57
CA ARG A 56 -13.31 -0.93 5.75
C ARG A 56 -12.76 -1.75 4.59
N SER A 57 -11.54 -1.46 4.17
CA SER A 57 -10.91 -2.21 3.08
C SER A 57 -10.78 -3.71 3.37
N SER A 58 -10.59 -4.11 4.64
CA SER A 58 -10.57 -5.52 5.06
C SER A 58 -11.88 -6.26 4.82
N ASP A 59 -12.99 -5.53 4.79
CA ASP A 59 -14.34 -6.07 4.68
C ASP A 59 -14.81 -6.05 3.21
N LEU A 60 -14.11 -5.31 2.35
CA LEU A 60 -14.39 -5.15 0.93
C LEU A 60 -13.74 -6.27 0.11
N LYS A 61 -14.48 -7.34 -0.16
CA LYS A 61 -14.00 -8.50 -0.95
C LYS A 61 -14.21 -8.34 -2.46
N ASP A 62 -15.21 -7.56 -2.86
CA ASP A 62 -15.57 -7.33 -4.25
C ASP A 62 -15.91 -5.85 -4.45
N VAL A 63 -15.29 -5.25 -5.47
CA VAL A 63 -15.50 -3.84 -5.82
C VAL A 63 -16.85 -3.60 -6.50
N SER A 64 -17.55 -4.64 -6.96
CA SER A 64 -18.87 -4.53 -7.61
C SER A 64 -19.90 -3.77 -6.78
N ILE A 65 -19.80 -3.82 -5.45
CA ILE A 65 -20.68 -3.08 -4.52
C ILE A 65 -20.52 -1.55 -4.62
N LEU A 66 -19.44 -1.08 -5.25
CA LEU A 66 -19.14 0.33 -5.47
C LEU A 66 -19.73 0.85 -6.79
N LYS A 67 -20.34 -0.02 -7.60
CA LYS A 67 -20.88 0.32 -8.91
C LYS A 67 -21.87 1.48 -8.82
N ASP A 68 -21.73 2.45 -9.74
CA ASP A 68 -22.54 3.66 -9.87
C ASP A 68 -22.55 4.58 -8.62
N LYS A 69 -21.69 4.32 -7.62
CA LYS A 69 -21.54 5.14 -6.41
C LYS A 69 -20.48 6.23 -6.59
N THR A 70 -20.63 7.32 -5.84
CA THR A 70 -19.55 8.26 -5.58
C THR A 70 -18.77 7.77 -4.36
N VAL A 71 -17.48 7.48 -4.54
CA VAL A 71 -16.65 6.83 -3.52
C VAL A 71 -15.51 7.74 -3.11
N VAL A 72 -15.27 7.86 -1.80
CA VAL A 72 -14.11 8.54 -1.23
C VAL A 72 -13.22 7.50 -0.55
N PHE A 73 -12.03 7.30 -1.09
CA PHE A 73 -10.99 6.46 -0.51
C PHE A 73 -10.19 7.26 0.52
N ILE A 74 -10.14 6.78 1.76
CA ILE A 74 -9.39 7.44 2.84
C ILE A 74 -7.98 6.84 2.89
N GLY A 75 -6.99 7.65 2.49
CA GLY A 75 -5.61 7.24 2.31
C GLY A 75 -5.27 6.86 0.86
N LEU A 76 -3.97 6.75 0.59
CA LEU A 76 -3.42 6.38 -0.71
C LEU A 76 -2.17 5.51 -0.51
N GLY A 77 -2.32 4.48 0.32
CA GLY A 77 -1.36 3.37 0.36
C GLY A 77 -1.77 2.27 -0.62
N GLU A 78 -0.99 1.19 -0.68
CA GLU A 78 -1.18 0.10 -1.66
C GLU A 78 -2.62 -0.39 -1.77
N THR A 79 -3.26 -0.71 -0.65
CA THR A 79 -4.66 -1.18 -0.64
C THR A 79 -5.63 -0.18 -1.26
N ALA A 80 -5.47 1.12 -0.97
CA ALA A 80 -6.36 2.13 -1.52
C ALA A 80 -6.12 2.33 -3.02
N SER A 81 -4.85 2.37 -3.43
CA SER A 81 -4.45 2.45 -4.85
C SER A 81 -5.01 1.29 -5.67
N ASP A 82 -4.93 0.06 -5.15
CA ASP A 82 -5.50 -1.12 -5.79
C ASP A 82 -7.02 -1.04 -5.90
N LEU A 83 -7.72 -0.65 -4.83
CA LEU A 83 -9.18 -0.53 -4.87
C LEU A 83 -9.65 0.57 -5.82
N ILE A 84 -8.95 1.70 -5.88
CA ILE A 84 -9.20 2.77 -6.86
C ILE A 84 -9.03 2.21 -8.27
N TYR A 85 -7.91 1.52 -8.54
CA TYR A 85 -7.66 0.91 -9.84
C TYR A 85 -8.74 -0.10 -10.21
N LEU A 86 -9.05 -1.05 -9.33
CA LEU A 86 -10.04 -2.11 -9.58
C LEU A 86 -11.45 -1.58 -9.81
N SER A 87 -11.82 -0.48 -9.15
CA SER A 87 -13.17 0.09 -9.23
C SER A 87 -13.35 1.18 -10.30
N ARG A 88 -12.27 1.61 -10.96
CA ARG A 88 -12.24 2.80 -11.85
C ARG A 88 -13.27 2.83 -12.97
N HIS A 89 -13.71 1.67 -13.47
CA HIS A 89 -14.66 1.57 -14.59
C HIS A 89 -16.12 1.41 -14.15
N ILE A 90 -16.35 1.18 -12.85
CA ILE A 90 -17.70 0.89 -12.31
C ILE A 90 -18.21 1.99 -11.39
N VAL A 91 -17.34 2.76 -10.73
CA VAL A 91 -17.76 3.86 -9.86
C VAL A 91 -18.19 5.07 -10.70
N LYS A 92 -19.16 5.83 -10.19
CA LYS A 92 -19.59 7.08 -10.83
C LYS A 92 -18.52 8.16 -10.72
N ASN A 93 -17.95 8.31 -9.52
CA ASN A 93 -16.84 9.21 -9.23
C ASN A 93 -15.96 8.60 -8.13
N SER A 94 -14.65 8.78 -8.23
CA SER A 94 -13.67 8.36 -7.22
C SER A 94 -12.85 9.55 -6.74
N TYR A 95 -12.73 9.69 -5.42
CA TYR A 95 -11.87 10.68 -4.77
C TYR A 95 -10.91 10.00 -3.81
N ALA A 96 -9.68 10.49 -3.71
CA ALA A 96 -8.72 10.06 -2.69
C ALA A 96 -8.51 11.20 -1.69
N SER A 97 -8.73 10.92 -0.40
CA SER A 97 -8.44 11.84 0.70
C SER A 97 -7.14 11.43 1.36
N ILE A 98 -6.09 12.22 1.16
CA ILE A 98 -4.75 11.96 1.69
C ILE A 98 -4.38 12.96 2.77
N ARG A 99 -3.82 12.46 3.88
CA ARG A 99 -3.37 13.32 4.99
C ARG A 99 -1.95 13.87 4.77
N ARG A 100 -1.10 13.07 4.14
CA ARG A 100 0.28 13.41 3.79
C ARG A 100 0.50 12.99 2.36
N TRP A 101 1.34 13.75 1.66
CA TRP A 101 1.77 13.36 0.33
C TRP A 101 2.44 11.97 0.39
N PRO A 102 2.06 11.00 -0.47
CA PRO A 102 2.61 9.64 -0.41
C PRO A 102 4.07 9.55 -0.88
N GLY A 103 4.63 10.62 -1.45
CA GLY A 103 5.97 10.61 -2.05
C GLY A 103 5.90 10.42 -3.55
N TYR A 104 6.62 9.43 -4.07
CA TYR A 104 6.65 9.16 -5.51
C TYR A 104 5.67 8.06 -5.89
N PHE A 105 4.85 8.30 -6.91
CA PHE A 105 4.11 7.23 -7.57
C PHE A 105 5.04 6.42 -8.47
N ILE A 106 5.03 5.10 -8.28
CA ILE A 106 5.81 4.14 -9.06
C ILE A 106 4.81 3.26 -9.82
N PRO A 107 4.92 3.14 -11.15
CA PRO A 107 4.07 2.23 -11.91
C PRO A 107 4.38 0.77 -11.55
N ARG A 108 3.39 -0.14 -11.68
CA ARG A 108 3.59 -1.59 -11.44
C ARG A 108 4.49 -2.24 -12.49
N TYR A 109 4.40 -1.73 -13.71
CA TYR A 109 5.17 -2.18 -14.86
C TYR A 109 5.89 -0.98 -15.48
N HIS A 110 7.16 -1.16 -15.76
CA HIS A 110 8.01 -0.23 -16.52
C HIS A 110 8.89 -1.05 -17.47
N ASP A 111 9.21 -0.52 -18.66
CA ASP A 111 10.04 -1.24 -19.65
C ASP A 111 9.54 -2.66 -20.01
N ASN A 112 8.22 -2.84 -20.06
CA ASN A 112 7.55 -4.14 -20.24
C ASN A 112 7.96 -5.20 -19.19
N GLN A 113 8.48 -4.76 -18.05
CA GLN A 113 8.94 -5.59 -16.95
C GLN A 113 8.29 -5.15 -15.63
N PRO A 114 8.07 -6.07 -14.69
CA PRO A 114 7.67 -5.73 -13.33
C PRO A 114 8.69 -4.80 -12.66
N THR A 115 8.23 -3.76 -11.96
CA THR A 115 9.11 -2.75 -11.35
C THR A 115 9.92 -3.25 -10.16
N ASP A 116 9.52 -4.34 -9.54
CA ASP A 116 10.31 -5.01 -8.52
C ASP A 116 11.62 -5.61 -9.05
N LEU A 117 11.73 -5.89 -10.36
CA LEU A 117 13.01 -6.30 -10.98
C LEU A 117 14.08 -5.20 -10.95
N ASP A 118 13.67 -3.94 -10.97
CA ASP A 118 14.57 -2.81 -10.81
C ASP A 118 14.95 -2.58 -9.34
N THR A 119 14.22 -3.19 -8.39
CA THR A 119 14.50 -3.06 -6.96
C THR A 119 15.64 -4.01 -6.56
N SER A 120 16.87 -3.64 -6.91
CA SER A 120 18.07 -4.38 -6.55
C SER A 120 18.67 -3.91 -5.22
N ASN A 121 19.42 -4.80 -4.55
CA ASN A 121 20.14 -4.48 -3.31
C ASN A 121 21.08 -3.26 -3.43
N ILE A 122 21.51 -2.89 -4.64
CA ILE A 122 22.35 -1.71 -4.85
C ILE A 122 21.61 -0.42 -4.47
N TYR A 123 20.29 -0.36 -4.65
CA TYR A 123 19.47 0.78 -4.19
C TYR A 123 19.45 0.91 -2.67
N HIS A 124 19.65 -0.19 -1.93
CA HIS A 124 19.80 -0.14 -0.47
C HIS A 124 21.22 0.24 -0.03
N ALA A 125 22.22 0.11 -0.90
CA ALA A 125 23.60 0.57 -0.65
C ALA A 125 23.80 2.06 -0.96
N ILE A 126 22.85 2.68 -1.67
CA ILE A 126 22.77 4.12 -1.90
C ILE A 126 22.37 4.80 -0.59
N SER A 127 23.26 5.65 -0.04
CA SER A 127 22.98 6.41 1.19
C SER A 127 21.68 7.21 1.04
N ARG A 128 20.85 7.20 2.09
CA ARG A 128 19.60 8.00 2.16
C ARG A 128 19.87 9.51 2.07
N ASP A 129 21.10 9.93 2.34
CA ASP A 129 21.55 11.32 2.28
C ASP A 129 22.12 11.72 0.92
N ILE A 130 21.93 10.89 -0.11
CA ILE A 130 22.33 11.29 -1.45
C ILE A 130 21.42 12.42 -1.93
N ASP A 131 22.05 13.58 -2.06
CA ASP A 131 21.50 14.76 -2.69
C ASP A 131 20.93 14.40 -4.06
N GLU A 132 19.60 14.33 -4.16
CA GLU A 132 18.87 14.05 -5.39
C GLU A 132 19.32 14.97 -6.52
N SER A 133 19.85 16.17 -6.23
CA SER A 133 20.34 17.11 -7.25
C SER A 133 21.55 16.58 -8.02
N LYS A 134 22.45 15.81 -7.36
CA LYS A 134 23.68 15.27 -7.95
C LYS A 134 23.45 14.03 -8.79
N LEU A 135 22.51 13.18 -8.38
CA LEU A 135 22.05 12.05 -9.20
C LEU A 135 21.04 12.49 -10.25
N SER A 136 20.40 13.66 -10.09
CA SER A 136 19.25 14.11 -10.90
C SER A 136 19.51 14.03 -12.39
N PHE A 137 20.73 14.32 -12.85
CA PHE A 137 21.04 14.25 -14.28
C PHE A 137 20.97 12.81 -14.79
N LEU A 138 21.64 11.86 -14.12
CA LEU A 138 21.66 10.46 -14.54
C LEU A 138 20.28 9.80 -14.36
N THR A 139 19.57 10.09 -13.28
CA THR A 139 18.20 9.59 -13.10
C THR A 139 17.22 10.23 -14.06
N LYS A 140 17.32 11.53 -14.37
CA LYS A 140 16.49 12.17 -15.41
C LYS A 140 16.80 11.60 -16.78
N PHE A 141 18.08 11.39 -17.11
CA PHE A 141 18.49 10.81 -18.38
C PHE A 141 18.02 9.36 -18.53
N LYS A 142 18.17 8.52 -17.48
CA LYS A 142 17.61 7.16 -17.45
C LYS A 142 16.09 7.21 -17.64
N ARG A 143 15.38 8.03 -16.88
CA ARG A 143 13.91 8.19 -16.97
C ARG A 143 13.45 8.69 -18.33
N GLU A 144 14.23 9.53 -18.99
CA GLU A 144 13.93 10.03 -20.34
C GLU A 144 14.10 8.92 -21.39
N ILE A 145 15.12 8.07 -21.26
CA ILE A 145 15.29 6.88 -22.09
C ILE A 145 14.15 5.90 -21.86
N GLU A 146 13.83 5.60 -20.60
CA GLU A 146 12.73 4.71 -20.21
C GLU A 146 11.38 5.21 -20.76
N TYR A 147 11.08 6.51 -20.62
CA TYR A 147 9.83 7.10 -21.13
C TYR A 147 9.66 6.89 -22.65
N ARG A 148 10.76 6.95 -23.42
CA ARG A 148 10.73 6.71 -24.86
C ARG A 148 10.42 5.25 -25.21
N ASN A 149 10.87 4.31 -24.37
CA ASN A 149 10.72 2.87 -24.57
C ASN A 149 9.34 2.32 -24.20
N ILE A 150 8.48 3.11 -23.53
CA ILE A 150 7.10 2.71 -23.25
C ILE A 150 6.33 2.54 -24.56
N ILE A 151 5.86 1.31 -24.83
CA ILE A 151 5.15 0.97 -26.08
C ILE A 151 3.68 1.45 -26.02
N SER A 152 3.03 1.30 -24.87
CA SER A 152 1.62 1.66 -24.67
C SER A 152 1.44 3.18 -24.56
N THR A 153 0.52 3.73 -25.37
CA THR A 153 0.16 5.15 -25.32
C THR A 153 -0.52 5.53 -24.00
N ASP A 154 -1.29 4.62 -23.43
CA ASP A 154 -1.97 4.84 -22.14
C ASP A 154 -0.96 4.87 -21.00
N ASP A 155 0.05 3.99 -21.03
CA ASP A 155 1.11 3.98 -20.02
C ASP A 155 1.99 5.24 -20.11
N LYS A 156 2.24 5.77 -21.32
CA LYS A 156 2.91 7.06 -21.50
C LYS A 156 2.11 8.21 -20.87
N LYS A 157 0.79 8.20 -21.04
CA LYS A 157 -0.09 9.21 -20.45
C LYS A 157 -0.08 9.11 -18.93
N ILE A 158 -0.25 7.90 -18.39
CA ILE A 158 -0.16 7.63 -16.95
C ILE A 158 1.19 8.10 -16.40
N GLN A 159 2.30 7.76 -17.06
CA GLN A 159 3.64 8.14 -16.64
C GLN A 159 3.83 9.67 -16.68
N SER A 160 3.33 10.36 -17.71
CA SER A 160 3.39 11.82 -17.77
C SER A 160 2.58 12.49 -16.66
N THR A 161 1.37 11.97 -16.38
CA THR A 161 0.52 12.46 -15.30
C THR A 161 1.20 12.20 -13.95
N ILE A 162 1.78 11.03 -13.73
CA ILE A 162 2.56 10.71 -12.53
C ILE A 162 3.74 11.67 -12.36
N GLN A 163 4.49 11.95 -13.43
CA GLN A 163 5.61 12.89 -13.40
C GLN A 163 5.14 14.30 -13.01
N GLU A 164 4.06 14.78 -13.61
CA GLU A 164 3.43 16.06 -13.27
C GLU A 164 2.97 16.11 -11.80
N PHE A 165 2.30 15.05 -11.33
CA PHE A 165 1.88 14.95 -9.92
C PHE A 165 3.09 14.98 -8.96
N ASN A 166 4.15 14.26 -9.30
CA ASN A 166 5.39 14.21 -8.50
C ASN A 166 6.16 15.53 -8.51
N SER A 167 6.13 16.30 -9.61
CA SER A 167 6.80 17.61 -9.68
C SER A 167 6.01 18.72 -8.98
N SER A 168 4.68 18.67 -9.05
CA SER A 168 3.79 19.74 -8.59
C SER A 168 3.59 19.74 -7.06
N ASN A 169 3.68 18.58 -6.41
CA ASN A 169 3.32 18.42 -5.00
C ASN A 169 4.50 18.33 -4.02
N ARG A 170 5.73 18.71 -4.45
CA ARG A 170 6.94 18.71 -3.61
C ARG A 170 6.86 19.64 -2.39
N GLN A 171 5.88 20.56 -2.31
CA GLN A 171 5.72 21.50 -1.19
C GLN A 171 4.89 20.95 -0.01
N LEU A 172 4.21 19.81 -0.17
CA LEU A 172 3.34 19.22 0.88
C LEU A 172 4.07 18.21 1.78
N SER A 173 5.39 18.10 1.66
CA SER A 173 6.24 17.14 2.37
C SER A 173 6.91 17.69 3.63
N THR A 174 6.58 18.92 4.08
CA THR A 174 7.00 19.47 5.37
C THR A 174 5.96 19.25 6.45
#